data_AF-A0A2D8ZNP6-F1
#
_entry.id   AF-A0A2D8ZNP6-F1
#
_cell.length_a   1.000
_cell.length_b   1.000
_cell.length_c   1.000
_cell.angle_alpha   90.00
_cell.angle_beta   90.00
_cell.angle_gamma   90.00
#
_symmetry.space_group_name_H-M   'P 1'
#
loop_
_entity.id
_entity.type
_entity.pdbx_description
1 polymer ?
#
loop_
_entity_poly.entity_id
_entity_poly.type
_entity_poly.pdbx_seq_one_letter_code
_entity_poly.pdbx_strand_id
1 'polypeptide(L)'
;MTATSKVNHKSYAQVRDYAEKLVAASSSAVSETYDRNSKVFGMRHGSRWIYLNCENADNMFVFDASLSQKLQPKLERVARMRVPARTYKSSYTGFQNRGDFPPGKSHSGIAWHFESWRDLFEILEEKV
;
A
#
# COMPACT_ATOMS: atom_id res chain seq x y z
N MET A 1 36.90 2.41 -10.65
CA MET A 1 35.72 3.27 -10.48
C MET A 1 34.54 2.36 -10.19
N THR A 2 34.12 2.31 -8.93
CA THR A 2 33.08 1.44 -8.41
C THR A 2 31.72 1.88 -8.94
N ALA A 3 31.07 0.99 -9.70
CA ALA A 3 29.69 1.17 -10.12
C ALA A 3 28.82 1.36 -8.88
N THR A 4 28.35 2.58 -8.65
CA THR A 4 27.31 2.89 -7.68
C THR A 4 26.11 2.02 -8.03
N SER A 5 25.72 1.14 -7.10
CA SER A 5 24.61 0.21 -7.21
C SER A 5 23.43 0.85 -7.93
N LYS A 6 23.09 0.32 -9.11
CA LYS A 6 21.73 0.43 -9.63
C LYS A 6 20.85 -0.21 -8.57
N VAL A 7 20.28 0.60 -7.69
CA VAL A 7 19.20 0.21 -6.79
C VAL A 7 18.22 -0.57 -7.66
N ASN A 8 17.94 -1.82 -7.30
CA ASN A 8 17.02 -2.71 -8.00
C ASN A 8 15.61 -2.09 -7.95
N HIS A 9 15.34 -1.10 -8.81
CA HIS A 9 14.02 -0.56 -9.02
C HIS A 9 13.18 -1.65 -9.67
N LYS A 10 12.41 -2.38 -8.85
CA LYS A 10 11.39 -3.33 -9.32
C LYS A 10 10.46 -2.60 -10.29
N SER A 11 10.20 -3.18 -11.45
CA SER A 11 9.21 -2.62 -12.36
C SER A 11 7.82 -2.68 -11.73
N TYR A 12 6.93 -1.78 -12.15
CA TYR A 12 5.51 -1.81 -11.79
C TYR A 12 4.90 -3.22 -11.90
N ALA A 13 5.18 -3.93 -13.00
CA ALA A 13 4.67 -5.28 -13.23
C ALA A 13 5.20 -6.26 -12.18
N GLN A 14 6.49 -6.18 -11.82
CA GLN A 14 7.08 -7.03 -10.79
C GLN A 14 6.48 -6.78 -9.39
N VAL A 15 6.26 -5.51 -9.05
CA VAL A 15 5.62 -5.11 -7.79
C VAL A 15 4.18 -5.65 -7.75
N ARG A 16 3.40 -5.46 -8.81
CA ARG A 16 2.05 -6.01 -8.92
C ARG A 16 2.02 -7.54 -8.83
N ASP A 17 2.84 -8.23 -9.61
CA ASP A 17 2.81 -9.71 -9.66
C ASP A 17 3.16 -10.31 -8.30
N TYR A 18 4.07 -9.65 -7.56
CA TYR A 18 4.36 -10.01 -6.18
C TYR A 18 3.13 -9.80 -5.27
N ALA A 19 2.29 -8.79 -5.54
CA ALA A 19 1.09 -8.48 -4.76
C ALA A 19 0.03 -9.53 -4.95
N GLU A 20 -0.23 -9.85 -6.21
CA GLU A 20 -1.19 -10.86 -6.58
C GLU A 20 -0.81 -12.22 -6.00
N LYS A 21 0.48 -12.59 -5.99
CA LYS A 21 0.97 -13.82 -5.36
C LYS A 21 0.74 -13.85 -3.86
N LEU A 22 0.98 -12.74 -3.17
CA LEU A 22 0.79 -12.67 -1.72
C LEU A 22 -0.68 -12.64 -1.32
N VAL A 23 -1.51 -11.93 -2.08
CA VAL A 23 -2.97 -11.97 -1.93
C VAL A 23 -3.46 -13.40 -2.16
N ALA A 24 -2.99 -14.10 -3.19
CA ALA A 24 -3.36 -15.49 -3.44
C ALA A 24 -2.90 -16.47 -2.34
N ALA A 25 -1.83 -16.12 -1.60
CA ALA A 25 -1.34 -16.91 -0.48
C ALA A 25 -2.07 -16.63 0.85
N SER A 26 -2.74 -15.48 0.99
CA SER A 26 -3.56 -15.16 2.16
C SER A 26 -5.02 -15.55 1.91
N SER A 27 -5.59 -16.35 2.79
CA SER A 27 -7.00 -16.78 2.68
C SER A 27 -8.01 -15.64 2.92
N SER A 28 -7.55 -14.50 3.44
CA SER A 28 -8.40 -13.38 3.89
C SER A 28 -8.28 -12.12 3.03
N ALA A 29 -7.35 -12.12 2.06
CA ALA A 29 -7.12 -11.01 1.15
C ALA A 29 -7.66 -11.32 -0.26
N VAL A 30 -8.25 -10.33 -0.91
CA VAL A 30 -8.77 -10.43 -2.28
C VAL A 30 -8.30 -9.23 -3.09
N SER A 31 -7.88 -9.47 -4.33
CA SER A 31 -7.56 -8.42 -5.30
C SER A 31 -8.86 -7.89 -5.90
N GLU A 32 -9.07 -6.56 -5.88
CA GLU A 32 -10.35 -6.00 -6.32
C GLU A 32 -10.23 -4.84 -7.31
N THR A 33 -9.15 -4.08 -7.28
CA THR A 33 -9.01 -2.91 -8.16
C THR A 33 -7.62 -2.84 -8.74
N TYR A 34 -7.55 -2.51 -10.02
CA TYR A 34 -6.29 -2.36 -10.71
C TYR A 34 -6.35 -1.19 -11.68
N ASP A 35 -5.66 -0.10 -11.33
CA ASP A 35 -5.56 1.09 -12.16
C ASP A 35 -4.14 1.16 -12.73
N ARG A 36 -4.03 0.75 -14.01
CA ARG A 36 -2.76 0.79 -14.77
C ARG A 36 -2.25 2.20 -14.99
N ASN A 37 -3.15 3.17 -15.15
CA ASN A 37 -2.77 4.54 -15.46
C ASN A 37 -2.19 5.22 -14.21
N SER A 38 -2.81 4.98 -13.06
CA SER A 38 -2.35 5.50 -11.78
C SER A 38 -1.31 4.62 -11.09
N LYS A 39 -0.99 3.46 -11.67
CA LYS A 39 -0.10 2.41 -11.12
C LYS A 39 -0.48 2.02 -9.69
N VAL A 40 -1.76 1.76 -9.47
CA VAL A 40 -2.32 1.39 -8.17
C VAL A 40 -2.92 0.00 -8.24
N PHE A 41 -2.58 -0.81 -7.23
CA PHE A 41 -3.22 -2.09 -6.98
C PHE A 41 -4.03 -2.01 -5.68
N GLY A 42 -5.33 -2.30 -5.74
CA GLY A 42 -6.24 -2.27 -4.62
C GLY A 42 -6.64 -3.67 -4.19
N MET A 43 -6.51 -3.93 -2.91
CA MET A 43 -6.87 -5.20 -2.28
C MET A 43 -7.80 -4.96 -1.09
N ARG A 44 -8.64 -5.95 -0.84
CA ARG A 44 -9.52 -5.99 0.32
C ARG A 44 -9.08 -7.10 1.26
N HIS A 45 -8.91 -6.77 2.54
CA HIS A 45 -8.68 -7.75 3.60
C HIS A 45 -9.85 -7.68 4.59
N GLY A 46 -10.73 -8.68 4.56
CA GLY A 46 -12.03 -8.62 5.23
C GLY A 46 -12.88 -7.44 4.71
N SER A 47 -13.17 -6.45 5.56
CA SER A 47 -13.90 -5.22 5.18
C SER A 47 -12.99 -4.03 4.88
N ARG A 48 -11.66 -4.19 4.97
CA ARG A 48 -10.69 -3.10 4.90
C ARG A 48 -10.09 -3.00 3.51
N TRP A 49 -10.10 -1.79 2.95
CA TRP A 49 -9.35 -1.46 1.74
C TRP A 49 -7.91 -1.12 2.07
N ILE A 50 -7.01 -1.63 1.22
CA ILE A 50 -5.59 -1.32 1.26
C ILE A 50 -5.13 -1.16 -0.18
N TYR A 51 -4.39 -0.10 -0.45
CA TYR A 51 -3.84 0.14 -1.77
C TYR A 51 -2.34 0.02 -1.73
N LEU A 52 -1.78 -0.47 -2.82
CA LEU A 52 -0.36 -0.47 -3.07
C LEU A 52 -0.10 0.55 -4.18
N ASN A 53 0.75 1.53 -3.88
CA ASN A 53 1.24 2.46 -4.89
C ASN A 53 2.50 1.87 -5.52
N CYS A 54 2.38 1.46 -6.78
CA CYS A 54 3.44 0.79 -7.52
C CYS A 54 4.28 1.76 -8.38
N GLU A 55 4.14 3.08 -8.22
CA GLU A 55 4.86 4.08 -9.03
C GLU A 55 6.38 4.06 -8.81
N ASN A 56 6.82 3.83 -7.57
CA ASN A 56 8.21 4.10 -7.18
C ASN A 56 9.05 2.83 -6.94
N ALA A 57 8.60 1.66 -7.39
CA ALA A 57 9.23 0.36 -7.09
C ALA A 57 9.32 -0.01 -5.60
N ASP A 58 8.85 0.91 -4.75
CA ASP A 58 8.86 0.82 -3.32
C ASP A 58 7.58 0.15 -2.85
N ASN A 59 7.75 -0.71 -1.85
CA ASN A 59 6.74 -1.50 -1.17
C ASN A 59 5.81 -0.60 -0.33
N MET A 60 5.16 0.35 -0.97
CA MET A 60 4.42 1.44 -0.34
C MET A 60 2.94 1.12 -0.29
N PHE A 61 2.49 0.65 0.86
CA PHE A 61 1.07 0.42 1.12
C PHE A 61 0.43 1.66 1.71
N VAL A 62 -0.76 1.93 1.23
CA VAL A 62 -1.59 3.05 1.59
C VAL A 62 -2.80 2.50 2.30
N PHE A 63 -3.07 3.05 3.48
CA PHE A 63 -4.24 2.74 4.29
C PHE A 63 -5.12 3.97 4.36
N ASP A 64 -6.41 3.75 4.61
CA ASP A 64 -7.27 4.83 5.05
C ASP A 64 -6.68 5.46 6.32
N ALA A 65 -6.86 6.77 6.49
CA ALA A 65 -6.28 7.50 7.61
C ALA A 65 -6.73 6.94 8.98
N SER A 66 -8.00 6.54 9.12
CA SER A 66 -8.53 5.97 10.37
C SER A 66 -7.90 4.61 10.67
N LEU A 67 -7.76 3.75 9.66
CA LEU A 67 -7.13 2.44 9.79
C LEU A 67 -5.65 2.58 10.10
N SER A 68 -4.96 3.49 9.40
CA SER A 68 -3.55 3.78 9.64
C SER A 68 -3.31 4.24 11.08
N GLN A 69 -4.17 5.09 11.63
CA GLN A 69 -4.04 5.56 13.01
C GLN A 69 -4.29 4.44 14.01
N LYS A 70 -5.32 3.61 13.78
CA LYS A 70 -5.63 2.45 14.62
C LYS A 70 -4.49 1.43 14.65
N LEU A 71 -3.88 1.16 13.50
CA LEU A 71 -2.79 0.19 13.37
C LEU A 71 -1.40 0.78 13.60
N GLN A 72 -1.28 2.11 13.81
CA GLN A 72 0.00 2.82 13.87
C GLN A 72 1.05 2.13 14.77
N PRO A 73 0.75 1.73 16.02
CA PRO A 73 1.76 1.09 16.88
C PRO A 73 2.28 -0.25 16.34
N LYS A 74 1.45 -0.99 15.59
CA LYS A 74 1.86 -2.24 14.95
C LYS A 74 2.63 -1.97 13.67
N LEU A 75 2.16 -1.02 12.86
CA LEU A 75 2.80 -0.62 11.61
C LEU A 75 4.21 -0.11 11.87
N GLU A 76 4.42 0.73 12.89
CA GLU A 76 5.75 1.26 13.24
C GLU A 76 6.77 0.18 13.66
N ARG A 77 6.32 -1.02 14.04
CA ARG A 77 7.22 -2.13 14.41
C ARG A 77 7.82 -2.85 13.21
N VAL A 78 7.11 -2.89 12.08
CA VAL A 78 7.51 -3.70 10.92
C VAL A 78 7.70 -2.88 9.64
N ALA A 79 7.07 -1.70 9.57
CA ALA A 79 7.28 -0.78 8.48
C ALA A 79 8.65 -0.13 8.64
N ARG A 80 9.40 -0.04 7.54
CA ARG A 80 10.66 0.69 7.48
C ARG A 80 10.46 2.17 7.75
N MET A 81 9.38 2.74 7.21
CA MET A 81 9.05 4.15 7.41
C MET A 81 7.58 4.45 7.14
N ARG A 82 7.08 5.47 7.85
CA ARG A 82 5.83 6.15 7.54
C ARG A 82 6.09 7.32 6.61
N VAL A 83 5.29 7.47 5.56
CA VAL A 83 5.27 8.71 4.77
C VAL A 83 4.46 9.76 5.54
N PRO A 84 5.05 10.89 5.95
CA PRO A 84 4.37 11.87 6.81
C PRO A 84 3.19 12.53 6.11
N ALA A 85 3.31 12.76 4.80
CA ALA A 85 2.28 13.38 3.99
C ALA A 85 1.20 12.39 3.60
N ARG A 86 -0.05 12.88 3.52
CA ARG A 86 -1.14 12.15 2.86
C ARG A 86 -0.79 11.95 1.39
N THR A 87 -1.05 10.76 0.89
CA THR A 87 -0.99 10.44 -0.54
C THR A 87 -2.37 10.59 -1.15
N TYR A 88 -2.45 11.16 -2.36
CA TYR A 88 -3.72 11.48 -3.02
C TYR A 88 -3.82 10.83 -4.40
N LYS A 89 -4.79 9.93 -4.58
CA LYS A 89 -5.13 9.32 -5.87
C LYS A 89 -6.63 9.10 -5.98
N SER A 90 -7.19 9.36 -7.16
CA SER A 90 -8.60 9.06 -7.47
C SER A 90 -8.89 7.55 -7.44
N SER A 91 -7.86 6.71 -7.65
CA SER A 91 -8.00 5.26 -7.64
C SER A 91 -8.20 4.64 -6.25
N TYR A 92 -8.09 5.42 -5.16
CA TYR A 92 -8.35 4.92 -3.80
C TYR A 92 -9.85 4.93 -3.44
N THR A 93 -10.69 4.47 -4.36
CA THR A 93 -12.16 4.58 -4.31
C THR A 93 -12.82 3.90 -3.10
N GLY A 94 -12.14 2.92 -2.51
CA GLY A 94 -12.59 2.19 -1.33
C GLY A 94 -12.30 2.90 0.00
N PHE A 95 -11.53 4.00 -0.01
CA PHE A 95 -11.35 4.83 1.18
C PHE A 95 -12.55 5.74 1.36
N GLN A 96 -13.19 5.63 2.53
CA GLN A 96 -14.40 6.38 2.88
C GLN A 96 -14.13 7.80 3.39
N ASN A 97 -12.90 8.27 3.26
CA ASN A 97 -12.49 9.53 3.84
C ASN A 97 -13.04 10.73 3.08
N ARG A 98 -13.53 11.71 3.85
CA ARG A 98 -14.08 12.98 3.38
C ARG A 98 -13.12 14.10 3.77
N GLY A 99 -12.93 15.10 2.90
CA GLY A 99 -12.11 16.27 3.20
C GLY A 99 -11.83 17.14 1.99
N ASP A 100 -11.10 18.24 2.22
CA ASP A 100 -10.62 19.11 1.16
C ASP A 100 -9.47 18.45 0.42
N PHE A 101 -9.77 17.96 -0.78
CA PHE A 101 -8.79 17.33 -1.65
C PHE A 101 -8.16 18.37 -2.59
N PRO A 102 -6.87 18.22 -2.94
CA PRO A 102 -6.29 18.98 -4.03
C PRO A 102 -7.08 18.81 -5.34
N PRO A 103 -7.07 19.79 -6.25
CA PRO A 103 -7.78 19.69 -7.53
C PRO A 103 -7.46 18.39 -8.28
N GLY A 104 -8.50 17.71 -8.78
CA GLY A 104 -8.38 16.44 -9.50
C GLY A 104 -8.09 15.22 -8.61
N LYS A 105 -8.18 15.35 -7.29
CA LYS A 105 -8.07 14.24 -6.33
C LYS A 105 -9.39 14.06 -5.58
N SER A 106 -9.70 12.82 -5.21
CA SER A 106 -10.98 12.49 -4.57
C SER A 106 -10.84 11.60 -3.33
N HIS A 107 -9.65 11.03 -3.13
CA HIS A 107 -9.36 10.14 -2.01
C HIS A 107 -7.94 10.37 -1.53
N SER A 108 -7.71 10.07 -0.25
CA SER A 108 -6.39 10.22 0.38
C SER A 108 -6.06 9.02 1.27
N GLY A 109 -4.80 8.81 1.59
CA GLY A 109 -4.42 7.80 2.56
C GLY A 109 -3.03 8.04 3.12
N ILE A 110 -2.67 7.29 4.14
CA ILE A 110 -1.34 7.33 4.75
C ILE A 110 -0.52 6.19 4.19
N ALA A 111 0.63 6.53 3.61
CA ALA A 111 1.54 5.56 3.02
C ALA A 111 2.57 5.08 4.06
N TRP A 112 2.88 3.80 3.99
CA TRP A 112 3.83 3.08 4.82
C TRP A 112 4.70 2.22 3.91
N HIS A 113 6.01 2.31 4.13
CA HIS A 113 6.99 1.53 3.39
C HIS A 113 7.39 0.32 4.22
N PHE A 114 7.40 -0.85 3.60
CA PHE A 114 7.75 -2.11 4.24
C PHE A 114 8.93 -2.77 3.54
N GLU A 115 9.83 -3.39 4.29
CA GLU A 115 10.88 -4.22 3.69
C GLU A 115 10.30 -5.49 3.08
N SER A 116 9.32 -6.09 3.77
CA SER A 116 8.61 -7.30 3.41
C SER A 116 7.10 -7.09 3.50
N TRP A 117 6.36 -7.64 2.53
CA TRP A 117 4.89 -7.55 2.52
C TRP A 117 4.22 -8.61 3.38
N ARG A 118 4.95 -9.65 3.75
CA ARG A 118 4.45 -10.70 4.62
C ARG A 118 4.07 -10.14 5.99
N ASP A 119 4.93 -9.27 6.52
CA ASP A 119 4.78 -8.66 7.84
C ASP A 119 3.50 -7.81 7.92
N LEU A 120 3.09 -7.20 6.80
CA LEU A 120 1.82 -6.50 6.71
C LEU A 120 0.63 -7.45 6.90
N PHE A 121 0.60 -8.58 6.19
CA PHE A 121 -0.50 -9.54 6.33
C PHE A 121 -0.56 -10.14 7.73
N GLU A 122 0.60 -10.39 8.34
CA GLU A 122 0.66 -10.85 9.74
C GLU A 122 0.03 -9.84 10.72
N ILE A 123 0.22 -8.53 10.50
CA ILE A 123 -0.47 -7.47 11.27
C ILE A 123 -1.98 -7.46 10.99
N LEU A 124 -2.39 -7.59 9.73
CA LEU A 124 -3.79 -7.51 9.33
C LEU A 124 -4.60 -8.72 9.83
N GLU A 125 -3.95 -9.87 9.93
CA GLU A 125 -4.50 -11.12 10.47
C GLU A 125 -4.34 -11.22 11.99
N GLU A 126 -3.83 -10.19 12.67
CA GLU A 126 -3.61 -10.13 14.11
C GLU A 126 -2.70 -11.25 14.67
N LYS A 127 -1.81 -11.78 13.84
CA LYS A 127 -0.84 -12.82 14.24
C LYS A 127 0.35 -12.26 15.05
N VAL A 128 0.45 -10.93 15.15
CA VAL A 128 1.53 -10.16 15.83
C VAL A 128 0.95 -8.96 16.60
#